data_AF-A0A3M1JZ69-F1
#
_entry.id   AF-A0A3M1JZ69-F1
#
_cell.length_a   1.000
_cell.length_b   1.000
_cell.length_c   1.000
_cell.angle_alpha   90.00
_cell.angle_beta   90.00
_cell.angle_gamma   90.00
#
_symmetry.space_group_name_H-M   'P 1'
#
loop_
_entity.id
_entity.type
_entity.pdbx_description
1 polymer ?
#
loop_
_entity_poly.entity_id
_entity_poly.type
_entity_poly.pdbx_seq_one_letter_code
_entity_poly.pdbx_strand_id
1 'polypeptide(L)'
;TAGILGQQFNSDNDTANSGDKRSDNKGPEPEGVAVGEIAGRTYAFIGLERVGGIMIYDVSDPEQPQFVDYRIDRNFSTTLDYELPGDFARAGDLGPEGLVFVPAGDSVLGAPLLIVANEVSGSLTVYKVITRP
;
A
#
# COMPACT_ATOMS: atom_id res chain seq x y z
N THR A 1 9.06 8.11 0.48
CA THR A 1 9.41 6.75 0.02
C THR A 1 10.93 6.52 -0.02
N ALA A 2 11.73 7.34 -0.72
CA ALA A 2 13.21 7.16 -0.78
C ALA A 2 13.90 7.10 0.60
N GLY A 3 13.54 7.98 1.53
CA GLY A 3 14.08 7.96 2.90
C GLY A 3 13.67 6.75 3.75
N ILE A 4 12.64 6.00 3.33
CA ILE A 4 12.16 4.79 4.01
C ILE A 4 12.80 3.54 3.40
N LEU A 5 12.95 3.51 2.07
CA LEU A 5 13.36 2.32 1.32
C LEU A 5 14.87 2.25 1.03
N GLY A 6 15.62 3.33 1.20
CA GLY A 6 17.08 3.34 1.03
C GLY A 6 17.51 2.77 -0.33
N GLN A 7 18.34 1.74 -0.32
CA GLN A 7 18.84 1.08 -1.54
C GLN A 7 17.79 0.29 -2.32
N GLN A 8 16.59 0.10 -1.78
CA GLN A 8 15.49 -0.60 -2.45
C GLN A 8 14.53 0.37 -3.18
N PHE A 9 14.82 1.67 -3.12
CA PHE A 9 14.04 2.68 -3.83
C PHE A 9 14.08 2.44 -5.36
N ASN A 10 12.93 2.52 -6.03
CA ASN A 10 12.75 2.23 -7.47
C ASN A 10 13.11 0.79 -7.91
N SER A 11 12.87 -0.21 -7.07
CA SER A 11 12.96 -1.63 -7.45
C SER A 11 11.80 -2.06 -8.34
N ASP A 12 11.99 -3.08 -9.19
CA ASP A 12 10.92 -3.70 -10.00
C ASP A 12 10.30 -4.93 -9.32
N ASN A 13 9.31 -5.54 -10.00
CA ASN A 13 8.62 -6.74 -9.53
C ASN A 13 9.17 -8.02 -10.17
N ASP A 14 10.05 -7.88 -11.16
CA ASP A 14 10.46 -8.95 -12.08
C ASP A 14 11.89 -9.44 -11.80
N THR A 15 12.69 -8.66 -11.08
CA THR A 15 14.07 -9.01 -10.72
C THR A 15 14.36 -8.72 -9.24
N ALA A 16 15.17 -9.59 -8.62
CA ALA A 16 15.42 -9.58 -7.19
C ALA A 16 15.95 -8.22 -6.67
N ASN A 17 15.08 -7.42 -6.04
CA ASN A 17 15.37 -6.28 -5.15
C ASN A 17 16.57 -5.40 -5.55
N SER A 18 16.80 -5.21 -6.86
CA SER A 18 17.85 -4.34 -7.34
C SER A 18 17.31 -2.92 -7.37
N GLY A 19 17.82 -2.06 -6.49
CA GLY A 19 17.52 -0.64 -6.51
C GLY A 19 17.84 0.01 -7.85
N ASP A 20 17.12 1.09 -8.15
CA ASP A 20 17.34 1.96 -9.31
C ASP A 20 17.26 1.28 -10.70
N LYS A 21 16.26 0.41 -10.90
CA LYS A 21 15.96 -0.17 -12.24
C LYS A 21 14.71 0.40 -12.91
N ARG A 22 13.98 1.28 -12.23
CA ARG A 22 12.69 1.83 -12.70
C ARG A 22 12.57 3.35 -12.58
N SER A 23 13.64 4.04 -12.20
CA SER A 23 13.70 5.52 -12.25
C SER A 23 13.39 6.04 -13.65
N ASP A 24 13.86 5.33 -14.67
CA ASP A 24 13.67 5.56 -16.10
C ASP A 24 12.41 4.90 -16.68
N ASN A 25 11.70 4.06 -15.91
CA ASN A 25 10.69 3.13 -16.44
C ASN A 25 9.39 3.02 -15.62
N LYS A 26 8.97 4.16 -15.01
CA LYS A 26 7.61 4.52 -14.51
C LYS A 26 7.38 4.78 -12.99
N GLY A 27 8.39 4.84 -12.13
CA GLY A 27 8.21 5.36 -10.75
C GLY A 27 7.24 4.53 -9.86
N PRO A 28 6.63 5.11 -8.80
CA PRO A 28 5.86 4.37 -7.79
C PRO A 28 4.45 3.91 -8.21
N GLU A 29 3.95 4.33 -9.38
CA GLU A 29 2.63 3.96 -9.95
C GLU A 29 1.47 3.85 -8.93
N PRO A 30 0.86 4.99 -8.55
CA PRO A 30 -0.40 4.99 -7.81
C PRO A 30 -1.55 4.52 -8.71
N GLU A 31 -2.32 3.53 -8.25
CA GLU A 31 -3.40 2.94 -9.05
C GLU A 31 -4.77 3.02 -8.35
N GLY A 32 -4.83 2.57 -7.11
CA GLY A 32 -6.05 2.64 -6.30
C GLY A 32 -6.06 3.82 -5.34
N VAL A 33 -7.22 4.46 -5.20
CA VAL A 33 -7.47 5.43 -4.13
C VAL A 33 -8.79 5.14 -3.42
N ALA A 34 -8.75 5.09 -2.09
CA ALA A 34 -9.93 5.10 -1.24
C ALA A 34 -9.90 6.34 -0.35
N VAL A 35 -11.07 6.92 -0.09
CA VAL A 35 -11.21 8.07 0.80
C VAL A 35 -12.18 7.71 1.92
N GLY A 36 -11.84 8.08 3.15
CA GLY A 36 -12.63 7.77 4.33
C GLY A 36 -12.53 8.84 5.40
N GLU A 37 -13.63 9.07 6.11
CA GLU A 37 -13.62 9.94 7.30
C GLU A 37 -13.34 9.11 8.55
N ILE A 38 -12.41 9.58 9.38
CA ILE A 38 -12.08 8.98 10.67
C ILE A 38 -12.00 10.11 11.70
N ALA A 39 -12.85 10.07 12.72
CA ALA A 39 -12.89 11.05 13.80
C ALA A 39 -12.96 12.51 13.31
N GLY A 40 -13.75 12.79 12.26
CA GLY A 40 -13.92 14.13 11.69
C GLY A 40 -12.79 14.62 10.79
N ARG A 41 -11.81 13.75 10.47
CA ARG A 41 -10.75 14.02 9.48
C ARG A 41 -10.91 13.13 8.26
N THR A 42 -10.71 13.69 7.08
CA THR A 42 -10.77 12.97 5.81
C THR A 42 -9.38 12.45 5.46
N TYR A 43 -9.28 11.14 5.22
CA TYR A 43 -8.04 10.48 4.84
C TYR A 43 -8.15 9.90 3.43
N ALA A 44 -7.07 10.06 2.65
CA ALA A 44 -6.87 9.36 1.39
C ALA A 44 -5.85 8.23 1.58
N PHE A 45 -6.24 7.03 1.14
CA PHE A 45 -5.42 5.83 1.10
C PHE A 45 -5.08 5.54 -0.35
N ILE A 46 -3.80 5.56 -0.69
CA ILE A 46 -3.31 5.50 -2.07
C ILE A 46 -2.46 4.24 -2.21
N GLY A 47 -2.96 3.25 -2.96
CA GLY A 47 -2.24 2.03 -3.28
C GLY A 47 -1.15 2.29 -4.30
N LEU A 48 0.05 1.77 -4.02
CA LEU A 48 1.19 1.79 -4.94
C LEU A 48 1.38 0.39 -5.51
N GLU A 49 0.91 0.15 -6.71
CA GLU A 49 0.86 -1.17 -7.35
C GLU A 49 2.27 -1.82 -7.35
N ARG A 50 3.27 -1.12 -7.89
CA ARG A 50 4.59 -1.71 -8.09
C ARG A 50 5.37 -1.88 -6.79
N VAL A 51 5.83 -0.78 -6.21
CA VAL A 51 6.66 -0.85 -5.00
C VAL A 51 5.91 -1.52 -3.84
N GLY A 52 4.57 -1.50 -3.90
CA GLY A 52 3.69 -2.07 -2.92
C GLY A 52 3.35 -1.06 -1.84
N GLY A 53 2.40 -1.41 -0.99
CA GLY A 53 2.01 -0.59 0.14
C GLY A 53 1.06 0.55 -0.20
N ILE A 54 0.76 1.32 0.85
CA ILE A 54 -0.34 2.28 0.90
C ILE A 54 0.21 3.56 1.50
N MET A 55 0.19 4.65 0.73
CA MET A 55 0.43 5.98 1.26
C MET A 55 -0.85 6.52 1.88
N ILE A 56 -0.73 7.13 3.05
CA ILE A 56 -1.84 7.67 3.81
C ILE A 56 -1.63 9.17 3.93
N TYR A 57 -2.63 9.93 3.47
CA TYR A 57 -2.66 11.37 3.58
C TYR A 57 -3.90 11.81 4.36
N ASP A 58 -3.73 12.80 5.22
CA ASP A 58 -4.83 13.60 5.72
C ASP A 58 -5.13 14.67 4.67
N VAL A 59 -6.34 14.62 4.13
CA VAL A 59 -6.85 15.50 3.07
C VAL A 59 -8.05 16.30 3.56
N SER A 60 -8.16 16.51 4.89
CA SER A 60 -9.22 17.34 5.49
C SER A 60 -9.18 18.77 4.96
N ASP A 61 -7.98 19.28 4.67
CA ASP A 61 -7.76 20.43 3.79
C ASP A 61 -7.17 19.93 2.47
N PRO A 62 -7.95 19.86 1.37
CA PRO A 62 -7.48 19.36 0.09
C PRO A 62 -6.47 20.31 -0.58
N GLU A 63 -6.39 21.58 -0.18
CA GLU A 63 -5.36 22.51 -0.69
C GLU A 63 -4.02 22.31 0.01
N GLN A 64 -4.01 21.68 1.20
CA GLN A 64 -2.81 21.43 2.00
C GLN A 64 -2.78 19.99 2.55
N PRO A 65 -2.73 18.96 1.68
CA PRO A 65 -2.72 17.57 2.12
C PRO A 65 -1.46 17.27 2.94
N GLN A 66 -1.63 16.58 4.07
CA GLN A 66 -0.54 16.22 4.97
C GLN A 66 -0.24 14.73 4.87
N PHE A 67 1.02 14.37 4.64
CA PHE A 67 1.45 12.97 4.68
C PHE A 67 1.35 12.45 6.13
N VAL A 68 0.71 11.30 6.30
CA VAL A 68 0.50 10.66 7.61
C VAL A 68 1.45 9.49 7.77
N ASP A 69 1.39 8.53 6.86
CA ASP A 69 2.18 7.29 6.95
C ASP A 69 2.32 6.61 5.59
N TYR A 70 3.24 5.66 5.51
CA TYR A 70 3.38 4.74 4.40
C TYR A 70 3.49 3.31 4.92
N ARG A 71 2.43 2.53 4.71
CA ARG A 71 2.33 1.15 5.19
C ARG A 71 2.69 0.20 4.05
N ILE A 72 3.70 -0.65 4.26
CA ILE A 72 4.09 -1.69 3.31
C ILE A 72 4.22 -3.04 3.99
N ASP A 73 3.56 -4.06 3.44
CA ASP A 73 3.57 -5.45 3.90
C ASP A 73 4.42 -6.38 3.03
N ARG A 74 5.04 -5.82 1.99
CA ARG A 74 5.98 -6.52 1.11
C ARG A 74 7.25 -6.92 1.88
N ASN A 75 7.65 -8.16 1.71
CA ASN A 75 8.90 -8.70 2.21
C ASN A 75 9.99 -8.60 1.13
N PHE A 76 10.90 -7.65 1.29
CA PHE A 76 12.02 -7.44 0.36
C PHE A 76 13.21 -8.41 0.56
N SER A 77 13.12 -9.37 1.48
CA SER A 77 14.18 -10.37 1.66
C SER A 77 14.00 -11.62 0.79
N THR A 78 12.85 -11.75 0.11
CA THR A 78 12.53 -12.90 -0.73
C THR A 78 12.83 -12.62 -2.20
N THR A 79 13.32 -13.64 -2.90
CA THR A 79 13.32 -13.70 -4.36
C THR A 79 11.98 -14.29 -4.80
N LEU A 80 11.30 -13.60 -5.72
CA LEU A 80 10.06 -14.07 -6.33
C LEU A 80 10.38 -14.83 -7.61
N ASP A 81 9.90 -16.06 -7.70
CA ASP A 81 9.71 -16.77 -8.95
C ASP A 81 8.20 -16.93 -9.20
N TYR A 82 7.70 -16.28 -10.25
CA TYR A 82 6.27 -16.29 -10.61
C TYR A 82 5.77 -17.69 -10.98
N GLU A 83 6.68 -18.61 -11.32
CA GLU A 83 6.36 -20.00 -11.66
C GLU A 83 6.27 -20.89 -10.40
N LEU A 84 6.62 -20.38 -9.22
CA LEU A 84 6.60 -21.11 -7.95
C LEU A 84 5.55 -20.54 -6.99
N PRO A 85 4.35 -21.16 -6.89
CA PRO A 85 3.23 -20.63 -6.10
C PRO A 85 3.53 -20.36 -4.62
N GLY A 86 4.50 -21.08 -4.03
CA GLY A 86 4.90 -20.91 -2.64
C GLY A 86 5.62 -19.58 -2.34
N ASP A 87 6.12 -18.88 -3.35
CA ASP A 87 6.90 -17.66 -3.15
C ASP A 87 6.05 -16.43 -2.85
N PHE A 88 4.82 -16.36 -3.37
CA PHE A 88 3.90 -15.25 -3.08
C PHE A 88 3.56 -15.14 -1.59
N ALA A 89 3.35 -16.28 -0.92
CA ALA A 89 3.09 -16.30 0.53
C ALA A 89 4.27 -15.76 1.35
N ARG A 90 5.51 -15.92 0.86
CA ARG A 90 6.72 -15.42 1.56
C ARG A 90 6.98 -13.95 1.27
N ALA A 91 6.57 -13.48 0.09
CA ALA A 91 6.78 -12.13 -0.38
C ALA A 91 5.84 -11.09 0.24
N GLY A 92 4.76 -11.53 0.89
CA GLY A 92 3.76 -10.63 1.47
C GLY A 92 2.87 -10.01 0.39
N ASP A 93 2.36 -8.81 0.66
CA ASP A 93 1.40 -8.14 -0.23
C ASP A 93 2.10 -7.44 -1.41
N LEU A 94 1.67 -7.78 -2.63
CA LEU A 94 2.21 -7.29 -3.89
C LEU A 94 1.09 -6.84 -4.84
N GLY A 95 1.27 -5.69 -5.50
CA GLY A 95 0.27 -5.17 -6.45
C GLY A 95 -1.01 -4.63 -5.81
N PRO A 96 -0.99 -3.71 -4.83
CA PRO A 96 -2.22 -3.06 -4.37
C PRO A 96 -2.91 -2.30 -5.52
N GLU A 97 -4.09 -2.76 -5.93
CA GLU A 97 -4.89 -2.11 -6.99
C GLU A 97 -6.24 -1.62 -6.43
N GLY A 98 -7.05 -2.55 -5.92
CA GLY A 98 -8.38 -2.26 -5.40
C GLY A 98 -8.34 -1.88 -3.93
N LEU A 99 -8.79 -0.67 -3.59
CA LEU A 99 -8.90 -0.21 -2.20
C LEU A 99 -10.35 0.15 -1.87
N VAL A 100 -10.84 -0.32 -0.72
CA VAL A 100 -12.17 0.01 -0.19
C VAL A 100 -12.05 0.42 1.27
N PHE A 101 -12.52 1.63 1.58
CA PHE A 101 -12.70 2.07 2.96
C PHE A 101 -14.09 1.69 3.47
N VAL A 102 -14.14 1.12 4.66
CA VAL A 102 -15.40 0.79 5.36
C VAL A 102 -15.47 1.63 6.63
N PRO A 103 -16.44 2.55 6.76
CA PRO A 103 -16.58 3.36 7.96
C PRO A 103 -16.95 2.51 9.17
N ALA A 104 -16.66 3.00 10.38
CA ALA A 104 -16.89 2.25 11.62
C ALA A 104 -18.34 1.80 11.82
N GLY A 105 -19.31 2.59 11.36
CA GLY A 105 -20.74 2.27 11.46
C GLY A 105 -21.18 1.10 10.58
N ASP A 106 -20.45 0.82 9.49
CA ASP A 106 -20.74 -0.27 8.55
C ASP A 106 -19.87 -1.51 8.84
N SER A 107 -18.99 -1.42 9.85
CA SER A 107 -18.06 -2.47 10.24
C SER A 107 -18.58 -3.24 11.45
N VAL A 108 -18.62 -4.57 11.36
CA VAL A 108 -18.98 -5.45 12.50
C VAL A 108 -17.99 -5.35 13.66
N LEU A 109 -16.80 -4.78 13.42
CA LEU A 109 -15.78 -4.55 14.44
C LEU A 109 -15.94 -3.19 15.14
N GLY A 110 -16.92 -2.38 14.73
CA GLY A 110 -17.14 -1.03 15.27
C GLY A 110 -15.94 -0.09 15.05
N ALA A 111 -15.11 -0.38 14.05
CA ALA A 111 -13.90 0.37 13.75
C ALA A 111 -13.74 0.55 12.23
N PRO A 112 -13.17 1.67 11.76
CA PRO A 112 -12.93 1.87 10.34
C PRO A 112 -11.96 0.82 9.81
N LEU A 113 -12.26 0.29 8.62
CA LEU A 113 -11.43 -0.69 7.94
C LEU A 113 -10.95 -0.16 6.59
N LEU A 114 -9.80 -0.62 6.16
CA LEU A 114 -9.33 -0.50 4.78
C LEU A 114 -9.10 -1.91 4.24
N ILE A 115 -9.78 -2.25 3.15
CA ILE A 115 -9.64 -3.53 2.45
C ILE A 115 -8.83 -3.26 1.19
N VAL A 116 -7.80 -4.07 0.96
CA VAL A 116 -6.86 -3.92 -0.15
C VAL A 116 -6.73 -5.23 -0.90
N ALA A 117 -7.03 -5.21 -2.18
CA ALA A 117 -6.80 -6.31 -3.11
C ALA A 117 -5.40 -6.16 -3.71
N ASN A 118 -4.59 -7.22 -3.57
CA ASN A 118 -3.20 -7.26 -4.02
C ASN A 118 -3.11 -8.24 -5.20
N GLU A 119 -3.24 -7.73 -6.43
CA GLU A 119 -3.42 -8.52 -7.66
C GLU A 119 -2.27 -9.51 -7.87
N VAL A 120 -1.02 -9.03 -7.77
CA VAL A 120 0.18 -9.82 -8.04
C VAL A 120 0.33 -10.98 -7.05
N SER A 121 0.09 -10.72 -5.76
CA SER A 121 0.16 -11.77 -4.73
C SER A 121 -1.11 -12.61 -4.60
N GLY A 122 -2.21 -12.21 -5.25
CA GLY A 122 -3.53 -12.83 -5.10
C GLY A 122 -4.11 -12.73 -3.68
N SER A 123 -3.63 -11.80 -2.85
CA SER A 123 -4.05 -11.65 -1.46
C SER A 123 -5.13 -10.56 -1.30
N LEU A 124 -5.90 -10.68 -0.21
CA LEU A 124 -6.82 -9.62 0.25
C LEU A 124 -6.46 -9.27 1.69
N THR A 125 -6.01 -8.05 1.92
CA THR A 125 -5.59 -7.59 3.24
C THR A 125 -6.62 -6.64 3.84
N VAL A 126 -6.99 -6.89 5.09
CA VAL A 126 -7.95 -6.06 5.83
C VAL A 126 -7.22 -5.38 6.99
N TYR A 127 -7.07 -4.06 6.89
CA TYR A 127 -6.51 -3.23 7.94
C TYR A 127 -7.62 -2.69 8.83
N LYS A 128 -7.44 -2.80 10.14
CA LYS A 128 -8.13 -1.92 11.10
C LYS A 128 -7.38 -0.59 11.13
N VAL A 129 -8.07 0.50 10.82
CA VAL A 129 -7.46 1.83 10.83
C VAL A 129 -7.64 2.45 12.22
N ILE A 130 -6.52 2.89 12.81
CA ILE A 130 -6.50 3.58 14.10
C ILE A 130 -5.77 4.91 13.95
N THR A 131 -6.30 5.97 14.55
CA THR A 131 -5.57 7.22 14.73
C THR A 131 -4.70 7.12 15.97
N ARG A 132 -3.44 7.54 15.87
CA ARG A 132 -2.59 7.67 17.06
C ARG A 132 -2.91 9.01 17.74
N PRO A 133 -3.03 9.06 19.07
CA PRO A 133 -3.23 10.30 19.82
C PRO A 133 -2.03 11.25 19.71
#